data_AF-A0A8H4UWA0-F1
#
_entry.id   AF-A0A8H4UWA0-F1
#
_cell.length_a   1.000
_cell.length_b   1.000
_cell.length_c   1.000
_cell.angle_alpha   90.00
_cell.angle_beta   90.00
_cell.angle_gamma   90.00
#
_symmetry.space_group_name_H-M   'P 1'
#
loop_
_entity.id
_entity.type
_entity.pdbx_description
1 polymer ?
#
loop_
_entity_poly.entity_id
_entity_poly.type
_entity_poly.pdbx_seq_one_letter_code
_entity_poly.pdbx_strand_id
1 'polypeptide(L)'
;MCFFYMKLSPHGDANHYAFPLEFVAELSDEMTVMQVLKVPSGVNDRMVTADASTLRPFDRAKIHTTSEYHPDLATERRTTVKPLTVSQPLGPSFHTSGNLVNWEKWRFRVGFNYREGLVIHDITYDNRRVFHRLSSSEMFVPYGDPRAPYPRKAAFDFGNNGAGVNANNLGLGCDCLGHIKYFHFWHHTNEGVPTKMSNVVCCHEIDDGILWKHTNYRTDNAVVTRSRVLVLQTVITVSNYEYIFAFQFNQAAEISYEVRATGILSTAFIDRDTSVPFGTVVAPGVMAPYHQHLFSLRIDPAIDGYENSVMVEESHPMPIEDPKSMTNVGYITKNEFVENETPLDT
;
A
#
# COMPACT_ATOMS: atom_id res chain seq x y z
N MET A 1 -18.60 6.41 14.16
CA MET A 1 -18.00 6.33 15.52
C MET A 1 -16.71 7.11 15.51
N CYS A 2 -16.51 7.97 16.52
CA CYS A 2 -15.33 8.83 16.66
C CYS A 2 -14.41 8.29 17.75
N PHE A 3 -13.16 8.05 17.37
CA PHE A 3 -12.07 7.72 18.29
C PHE A 3 -11.38 9.00 18.74
N PHE A 4 -11.16 9.14 20.04
CA PHE A 4 -10.55 10.34 20.61
C PHE A 4 -9.12 10.10 21.04
N TYR A 5 -8.31 11.12 20.82
CA TYR A 5 -6.89 11.14 21.12
C TYR A 5 -6.55 12.47 21.80
N MET A 6 -5.55 12.45 22.68
CA MET A 6 -5.03 13.65 23.31
C MET A 6 -3.85 14.20 22.51
N LYS A 7 -3.84 15.51 22.31
CA LYS A 7 -2.66 16.24 21.79
C LYS A 7 -2.03 17.03 22.93
N LEU A 8 -0.83 16.64 23.35
CA LEU A 8 -0.14 17.25 24.50
C LEU A 8 0.67 18.50 24.13
N SER A 9 1.13 18.59 22.89
CA SER A 9 1.87 19.74 22.38
C SER A 9 0.93 20.68 21.61
N PRO A 10 1.11 22.01 21.70
CA PRO A 10 0.35 22.96 20.88
C PRO A 10 0.74 22.88 19.40
N HIS A 11 1.87 22.23 19.05
CA HIS A 11 2.30 22.02 17.67
C HIS A 11 1.19 21.35 16.85
N GLY A 12 0.99 21.80 15.61
CA GLY A 12 -0.04 21.28 14.70
C GLY A 12 0.09 19.77 14.50
N ASP A 13 1.31 19.33 14.20
CA ASP A 13 1.67 17.96 13.83
C ASP A 13 2.14 17.09 15.01
N ALA A 14 1.75 17.42 16.24
CA ALA A 14 2.04 16.54 17.37
C ALA A 14 1.28 15.22 17.23
N ASN A 15 1.95 14.11 17.56
CA ASN A 15 1.42 12.77 17.33
C ASN A 15 0.31 12.41 18.33
N HIS A 16 -0.93 12.73 17.98
CA HIS A 16 -2.09 12.39 18.80
C HIS A 16 -2.33 10.86 18.91
N TYR A 17 -1.91 10.06 17.91
CA TYR A 17 -2.01 8.59 17.99
C TYR A 17 -1.16 7.99 19.13
N ALA A 18 -0.23 8.75 19.71
CA ALA A 18 0.51 8.34 20.90
C ALA A 18 -0.32 8.42 22.20
N PHE A 19 -1.53 8.99 22.18
CA PHE A 19 -2.35 9.18 23.38
C PHE A 19 -3.84 8.90 23.13
N PRO A 20 -4.24 7.65 22.78
CA PRO A 20 -5.63 7.26 22.67
C PRO A 20 -6.36 7.44 24.01
N LEU A 21 -7.59 7.95 23.96
CA LEU A 21 -8.44 8.12 25.14
C LEU A 21 -9.30 6.89 25.41
N GLU A 22 -9.71 6.72 26.67
CA GLU A 22 -10.51 5.56 27.10
C GLU A 22 -12.00 5.66 26.72
N PHE A 23 -12.38 6.52 25.77
CA PHE A 23 -13.76 6.65 25.32
C PHE A 23 -13.88 6.96 23.82
N VAL A 24 -15.06 6.63 23.27
CA VAL A 24 -15.48 6.92 21.90
C VAL A 24 -16.87 7.56 21.91
N ALA A 25 -17.23 8.24 20.83
CA ALA A 25 -18.59 8.73 20.60
C ALA A 25 -19.21 8.02 19.40
N GLU A 26 -20.43 7.53 19.55
CA GLU A 26 -21.23 7.05 18.44
C GLU A 26 -22.04 8.21 17.86
N LEU A 27 -22.03 8.35 16.53
CA LEU A 27 -22.72 9.41 15.81
C LEU A 27 -23.82 8.81 14.93
N SER A 28 -24.91 9.54 14.73
CA SER A 28 -25.87 9.29 13.66
C SER A 28 -25.32 9.69 12.29
N ASP A 29 -26.06 9.37 11.23
CA ASP A 29 -25.72 9.77 9.86
C ASP A 29 -25.73 11.31 9.68
N GLU A 30 -26.53 12.02 10.49
CA GLU A 30 -26.56 13.48 10.59
C GLU A 30 -25.49 14.05 11.54
N MET A 31 -24.47 13.26 11.90
CA MET A 31 -23.35 13.65 12.76
C MET A 31 -23.77 14.09 14.18
N THR A 32 -24.90 13.59 14.67
CA THR A 32 -25.37 13.88 16.04
C THR A 32 -24.83 12.82 17.02
N VAL A 33 -24.33 13.25 18.19
CA VAL A 33 -23.83 12.33 19.22
C VAL A 33 -25.00 11.52 19.80
N MET A 34 -24.96 10.21 19.59
CA MET A 34 -25.96 9.26 20.08
C MET A 34 -25.63 8.77 21.48
N GLN A 35 -24.36 8.45 21.73
CA GLN A 35 -23.86 8.03 23.03
C GLN A 35 -22.34 8.18 23.13
N VAL A 36 -21.84 8.27 24.36
CA VAL A 36 -20.40 8.21 24.67
C VAL A 36 -20.13 6.93 25.45
N LEU A 37 -19.11 6.21 25.04
CA LEU A 37 -18.84 4.85 25.49
C LEU A 37 -17.39 4.72 25.93
N LYS A 38 -17.15 4.13 27.09
CA LYS A 38 -15.82 3.77 27.57
C LYS A 38 -15.35 2.51 26.84
N VAL A 39 -14.13 2.54 26.30
CA VAL A 39 -13.55 1.40 25.59
C VAL A 39 -12.89 0.39 26.54
N PRO A 40 -12.86 -0.90 26.17
CA PRO A 40 -12.24 -1.94 26.98
C PRO A 40 -10.71 -1.85 26.96
N SER A 41 -10.09 -2.24 28.08
CA SER A 41 -8.64 -2.18 28.29
C SER A 41 -8.05 -3.59 28.43
N GLY A 42 -8.65 -4.45 29.25
CA GLY A 42 -8.29 -5.85 29.43
C GLY A 42 -9.01 -6.83 28.49
N VAL A 43 -8.62 -8.12 28.57
CA VAL A 43 -9.12 -9.20 27.70
C VAL A 43 -10.63 -9.41 27.84
N ASN A 44 -11.14 -9.37 29.08
CA ASN A 44 -12.55 -9.64 29.39
C ASN A 44 -13.39 -8.37 29.57
N ASP A 45 -12.78 -7.21 29.36
CA ASP A 45 -13.47 -5.93 29.51
C ASP A 45 -14.53 -5.76 28.42
N ARG A 46 -15.59 -5.04 28.77
CA ARG A 46 -16.66 -4.70 27.85
C ARG A 46 -16.76 -3.19 27.71
N MET A 47 -17.21 -2.77 26.55
CA MET A 47 -17.62 -1.39 26.33
C MET A 47 -18.82 -1.07 27.21
N VAL A 48 -18.78 0.06 27.91
CA VAL A 48 -19.86 0.51 28.81
C VAL A 48 -20.15 1.99 28.57
N THR A 49 -21.28 2.49 29.04
CA THR A 49 -21.57 3.94 28.99
C THR A 49 -20.48 4.74 29.69
N ALA A 50 -19.99 5.79 29.03
CA ALA A 50 -19.03 6.71 29.60
C ALA A 50 -19.75 7.77 30.45
N ASP A 51 -19.44 7.81 31.74
CA ASP A 51 -19.92 8.83 32.67
C ASP A 51 -18.86 9.09 33.76
N ALA A 52 -19.17 9.97 34.71
CA ALA A 52 -18.25 10.35 35.78
C ALA A 52 -17.88 9.19 36.74
N SER A 53 -18.65 8.11 36.76
CA SER A 53 -18.37 6.91 37.55
C SER A 53 -17.52 5.88 36.81
N THR A 54 -17.56 5.86 35.47
CA THR A 54 -16.83 4.90 34.65
C THR A 54 -15.52 5.45 34.09
N LEU A 55 -15.43 6.75 33.79
CA LEU A 55 -14.22 7.41 33.32
C LEU A 55 -13.30 7.82 34.47
N ARG A 56 -11.99 7.77 34.21
CA ARG A 56 -10.96 8.23 35.15
C ARG A 56 -10.28 9.48 34.61
N PRO A 57 -9.68 10.31 35.47
CA PRO A 57 -8.74 11.33 35.03
C PRO A 57 -7.63 10.71 34.19
N PHE A 58 -7.17 11.43 33.16
CA PHE A 58 -6.09 10.97 32.31
C PHE A 58 -4.83 10.64 33.12
N ASP A 59 -4.34 9.42 32.97
CA ASP A 59 -3.12 8.96 33.63
C ASP A 59 -1.89 9.61 33.01
N ARG A 60 -1.38 10.65 33.69
CA ARG A 60 -0.20 11.41 33.26
C ARG A 60 1.10 10.59 33.26
N ALA A 61 1.14 9.43 33.92
CA ALA A 61 2.30 8.54 33.84
C ALA A 61 2.47 7.89 32.46
N LYS A 62 1.47 8.00 31.57
CA LYS A 62 1.54 7.57 30.16
C LYS A 62 2.29 8.56 29.26
N ILE A 63 2.52 9.78 29.72
CA ILE A 63 3.16 10.84 28.91
C ILE A 63 4.62 10.47 28.63
N HIS A 64 5.00 10.49 27.36
CA HIS A 64 6.35 10.21 26.86
C HIS A 64 6.63 11.07 25.62
N THR A 65 7.90 11.27 25.26
CA THR A 65 8.33 12.09 24.11
C THR A 65 8.89 11.28 22.95
N THR A 66 9.01 9.96 23.10
CA THR A 66 9.67 9.07 22.15
C THR A 66 8.83 8.71 20.92
N SER A 67 7.61 9.21 20.83
CA SER A 67 6.66 8.86 19.76
C SER A 67 6.34 10.03 18.83
N GLU A 68 6.99 11.17 19.00
CA GLU A 68 6.85 12.30 18.08
C GLU A 68 7.58 12.04 16.77
N TYR A 69 6.89 12.21 15.64
CA TYR A 69 7.45 12.00 14.29
C TYR A 69 7.92 13.30 13.64
N HIS A 70 7.32 14.44 14.01
CA HIS A 70 7.61 15.71 13.35
C HIS A 70 9.05 16.13 13.67
N PRO A 71 9.84 16.57 12.67
CA PRO A 71 11.23 16.89 12.90
C PRO A 71 11.45 17.97 13.99
N ASP A 72 10.52 18.91 14.17
CA ASP A 72 10.63 19.97 15.20
C ASP A 72 10.32 19.48 16.63
N LEU A 73 9.73 18.29 16.76
CA LEU A 73 9.39 17.65 18.03
C LEU A 73 10.33 16.49 18.36
N ALA A 74 10.95 15.88 17.34
CA ALA A 74 11.95 14.84 17.51
C ALA A 74 13.28 15.41 18.01
N THR A 75 13.83 14.82 19.08
CA THR A 75 15.02 15.32 19.77
C THR A 75 16.35 14.92 19.11
N GLU A 76 16.35 13.88 18.28
CA GLU A 76 17.57 13.34 17.67
C GLU A 76 17.39 13.10 16.17
N ARG A 77 18.38 13.49 15.36
CA ARG A 77 18.43 13.21 13.93
C ARG A 77 19.80 12.68 13.53
N ARG A 78 19.82 11.71 12.64
CA ARG A 78 21.08 11.20 12.05
C ARG A 78 21.70 12.29 11.18
N THR A 79 22.97 12.59 11.39
CA THR A 79 23.74 13.59 10.62
C THR A 79 24.81 12.96 9.73
N THR A 80 24.83 11.62 9.63
CA THR A 80 25.92 10.85 9.02
C THR A 80 25.66 10.43 7.58
N VAL A 81 24.43 10.56 7.07
CA VAL A 81 24.07 10.16 5.71
C VAL A 81 24.64 11.17 4.71
N LYS A 82 25.47 10.68 3.77
CA LYS A 82 26.02 11.50 2.68
C LYS A 82 25.01 11.62 1.54
N PRO A 83 25.02 12.72 0.76
CA PRO A 83 24.14 12.88 -0.39
C PRO A 83 24.31 11.77 -1.43
N LEU A 84 23.18 11.29 -1.97
CA LEU A 84 23.12 10.41 -3.13
C LEU A 84 22.27 11.10 -4.20
N THR A 85 22.82 11.25 -5.41
CA THR A 85 22.15 11.96 -6.51
C THR A 85 21.95 11.03 -7.69
N VAL A 86 20.73 11.01 -8.21
CA VAL A 86 20.36 10.31 -9.45
C VAL A 86 20.12 11.36 -10.52
N SER A 87 20.80 11.25 -11.66
CA SER A 87 20.69 12.23 -12.76
C SER A 87 20.63 11.55 -14.12
N GLN A 88 19.82 12.11 -15.03
CA GLN A 88 19.72 11.72 -16.43
C GLN A 88 20.06 12.94 -17.29
N PRO A 89 21.35 13.16 -17.62
CA PRO A 89 21.80 14.41 -18.25
C PRO A 89 21.24 14.63 -19.65
N LEU A 90 20.79 13.57 -20.33
CA LEU A 90 20.17 13.62 -21.65
C LEU A 90 18.63 13.52 -21.59
N GLY A 91 18.04 13.66 -20.40
CA GLY A 91 16.63 13.43 -20.17
C GLY A 91 16.27 11.94 -20.01
N PRO A 92 14.98 11.65 -19.79
CA PRO A 92 14.49 10.30 -19.61
C PRO A 92 14.39 9.56 -20.95
N SER A 93 14.43 8.22 -20.90
CA SER A 93 14.25 7.37 -22.08
C SER A 93 12.78 7.22 -22.47
N PHE A 94 11.85 7.51 -21.54
CA PHE A 94 10.43 7.47 -21.81
C PHE A 94 9.92 8.75 -22.47
N HIS A 95 8.92 8.60 -23.32
CA HIS A 95 8.26 9.71 -24.01
C HIS A 95 6.79 9.76 -23.62
N THR A 96 6.25 10.97 -23.43
CA THR A 96 4.84 11.16 -23.10
C THR A 96 4.13 12.07 -24.10
N SER A 97 2.89 11.72 -24.44
CA SER A 97 1.97 12.57 -25.21
C SER A 97 0.61 12.57 -24.53
N GLY A 98 0.32 13.66 -23.81
CA GLY A 98 -0.75 13.66 -22.80
C GLY A 98 -0.49 12.55 -21.77
N ASN A 99 -1.43 11.61 -21.66
CA ASN A 99 -1.32 10.46 -20.76
C ASN A 99 -0.78 9.19 -21.42
N LEU A 100 -0.43 9.23 -22.71
CA LEU A 100 0.23 8.11 -23.38
C LEU A 100 1.70 8.09 -23.01
N VAL A 101 2.22 6.92 -22.63
CA VAL A 101 3.64 6.69 -22.32
C VAL A 101 4.20 5.66 -23.30
N ASN A 102 5.42 5.91 -23.78
CA ASN A 102 6.22 4.94 -24.53
C ASN A 102 7.61 4.83 -23.91
N TRP A 103 8.10 3.62 -23.68
CA TRP A 103 9.40 3.37 -23.05
C TRP A 103 9.86 1.94 -23.34
N GLU A 104 11.06 1.74 -23.86
CA GLU A 104 11.67 0.40 -24.03
C GLU A 104 10.67 -0.68 -24.53
N LYS A 105 10.02 -0.40 -25.67
CA LYS A 105 8.96 -1.21 -26.31
C LYS A 105 7.60 -1.25 -25.61
N TRP A 106 7.51 -0.82 -24.35
CA TRP A 106 6.23 -0.61 -23.68
C TRP A 106 5.49 0.59 -24.24
N ARG A 107 4.17 0.46 -24.33
CA ARG A 107 3.24 1.55 -24.59
C ARG A 107 1.96 1.33 -23.81
N PHE A 108 1.49 2.36 -23.10
CA PHE A 108 0.26 2.33 -22.30
C PHE A 108 -0.26 3.74 -22.03
N ARG A 109 -1.47 3.85 -21.47
CA ARG A 109 -2.07 5.12 -21.04
C ARG A 109 -2.25 5.16 -19.53
N VAL A 110 -1.86 6.28 -18.92
CA VAL A 110 -2.07 6.56 -17.49
C VAL A 110 -3.48 7.14 -17.29
N GLY A 111 -4.31 6.40 -16.56
CA GLY A 111 -5.62 6.81 -16.10
C GLY A 111 -5.63 7.16 -14.62
N PHE A 112 -6.66 7.86 -14.19
CA PHE A 112 -6.91 8.15 -12.79
C PHE A 112 -8.39 8.33 -12.53
N ASN A 113 -8.90 7.81 -11.41
CA ASN A 113 -10.26 8.08 -10.96
C ASN A 113 -10.32 8.23 -9.43
N TYR A 114 -11.46 8.71 -8.93
CA TYR A 114 -11.62 9.01 -7.50
C TYR A 114 -11.48 7.81 -6.57
N ARG A 115 -11.88 6.63 -7.04
CA ARG A 115 -11.99 5.42 -6.21
C ARG A 115 -10.67 4.68 -6.17
N GLU A 116 -10.11 4.36 -7.33
CA GLU A 116 -8.92 3.50 -7.46
C GLU A 116 -7.62 4.31 -7.50
N GLY A 117 -7.69 5.62 -7.76
CA GLY A 117 -6.50 6.41 -8.04
C GLY A 117 -5.90 6.00 -9.38
N LEU A 118 -4.62 5.61 -9.39
CA LEU A 118 -3.86 5.23 -10.58
C LEU A 118 -4.43 3.98 -11.28
N VAL A 119 -4.66 4.09 -12.58
CA VAL A 119 -5.06 3.00 -13.47
C VAL A 119 -4.18 2.99 -14.72
N ILE A 120 -3.87 1.83 -15.28
CA ILE A 120 -3.09 1.73 -16.52
C ILE A 120 -3.95 1.03 -17.59
N HIS A 121 -4.00 1.61 -18.79
CA HIS A 121 -4.84 1.15 -19.90
C HIS A 121 -4.04 0.84 -21.17
N ASP A 122 -4.59 -0.02 -22.02
CA ASP A 122 -4.11 -0.32 -23.38
C ASP A 122 -2.62 -0.67 -23.41
N ILE A 123 -2.22 -1.60 -22.55
CA ILE A 123 -0.83 -1.96 -22.33
C ILE A 123 -0.37 -2.91 -23.44
N THR A 124 0.68 -2.49 -24.13
CA THR A 124 1.34 -3.28 -25.18
C THR A 124 2.84 -3.32 -24.95
N TYR A 125 3.46 -4.43 -25.37
CA TYR A 125 4.92 -4.57 -25.47
C TYR A 125 5.28 -4.98 -26.88
N ASP A 126 6.13 -4.20 -27.55
CA ASP A 126 6.55 -4.46 -28.93
C ASP A 126 5.35 -4.63 -29.90
N ASN A 127 4.37 -3.74 -29.76
CA ASN A 127 3.09 -3.74 -30.50
C ASN A 127 2.17 -4.94 -30.27
N ARG A 128 2.48 -5.82 -29.32
CA ARG A 128 1.61 -6.93 -28.90
C ARG A 128 0.85 -6.55 -27.65
N ARG A 129 -0.43 -6.90 -27.59
CA ARG A 129 -1.28 -6.60 -26.43
C ARG A 129 -0.86 -7.49 -25.26
N VAL A 130 -0.85 -6.91 -24.06
CA VAL A 130 -0.54 -7.63 -22.82
C VAL A 130 -1.73 -7.53 -21.86
N PHE A 131 -2.17 -6.31 -21.55
CA PHE A 131 -3.31 -6.07 -20.66
C PHE A 131 -4.18 -4.95 -21.22
N HIS A 132 -5.50 -5.13 -21.13
CA HIS A 132 -6.43 -4.04 -21.43
C HIS A 132 -6.42 -2.99 -20.31
N ARG A 133 -6.40 -3.45 -19.04
CA ARG A 133 -6.48 -2.59 -17.86
C ARG A 133 -5.86 -3.24 -16.62
N LEU A 134 -5.05 -2.46 -15.89
CA LEU A 134 -4.52 -2.83 -14.57
C LEU A 134 -4.91 -1.75 -13.54
N SER A 135 -5.41 -2.17 -12.38
CA SER A 135 -5.67 -1.29 -11.24
C SER A 135 -5.70 -2.07 -9.93
N SER A 136 -5.40 -1.41 -8.81
CA SER A 136 -5.89 -1.92 -7.53
C SER A 136 -7.35 -1.50 -7.38
N SER A 137 -8.24 -2.49 -7.26
CA SER A 137 -9.68 -2.29 -7.25
C SER A 137 -10.24 -2.06 -5.84
N GLU A 138 -9.59 -2.61 -4.82
CA GLU A 138 -10.00 -2.44 -3.43
C GLU A 138 -8.86 -2.76 -2.45
N MET A 139 -8.99 -2.23 -1.24
CA MET A 139 -8.18 -2.59 -0.08
C MET A 139 -9.08 -2.77 1.15
N PHE A 140 -8.98 -3.91 1.83
CA PHE A 140 -9.72 -4.21 3.04
C PHE A 140 -8.80 -4.30 4.26
N VAL A 141 -9.12 -3.54 5.32
CA VAL A 141 -8.30 -3.45 6.54
C VAL A 141 -9.12 -3.89 7.77
N PRO A 142 -9.33 -5.21 7.97
CA PRO A 142 -10.02 -5.75 9.14
C PRO A 142 -9.11 -5.77 10.37
N TYR A 143 -9.62 -5.29 11.50
CA TYR A 143 -8.97 -5.38 12.81
C TYR A 143 -9.40 -6.64 13.55
N GLY A 144 -8.43 -7.27 14.23
CA GLY A 144 -8.58 -8.53 14.95
C GLY A 144 -8.77 -8.40 16.46
N ASP A 145 -8.97 -7.20 17.01
CA ASP A 145 -9.40 -7.05 18.41
C ASP A 145 -10.89 -7.40 18.52
N PRO A 146 -11.25 -8.48 19.24
CA PRO A 146 -12.61 -9.00 19.28
C PRO A 146 -13.55 -8.13 20.13
N ARG A 147 -13.02 -7.16 20.88
CA ARG A 147 -13.81 -6.39 21.86
C ARG A 147 -14.46 -5.19 21.21
N ALA A 148 -15.72 -4.91 21.55
CA ALA A 148 -16.37 -3.72 21.04
C ALA A 148 -15.61 -2.43 21.46
N PRO A 149 -15.42 -1.47 20.53
CA PRO A 149 -16.06 -1.41 19.22
C PRO A 149 -15.13 -1.84 18.06
N TYR A 150 -13.96 -2.39 18.36
CA TYR A 150 -12.89 -2.63 17.39
C TYR A 150 -13.22 -3.60 16.25
N PRO A 151 -14.10 -4.62 16.38
CA PRO A 151 -14.54 -5.44 15.26
C PRO A 151 -15.23 -4.66 14.13
N ARG A 152 -15.74 -3.45 14.43
CA ARG A 152 -16.33 -2.55 13.41
C ARG A 152 -15.25 -1.79 12.61
N LYS A 153 -13.98 -1.81 13.04
CA LYS A 153 -12.86 -1.29 12.26
C LYS A 153 -12.52 -2.31 11.19
N ALA A 154 -13.11 -2.13 10.02
CA ALA A 154 -12.96 -3.02 8.88
C ALA A 154 -13.16 -2.19 7.59
N ALA A 155 -12.22 -1.28 7.34
CA ALA A 155 -12.37 -0.30 6.26
C ALA A 155 -12.18 -0.96 4.89
N PHE A 156 -13.07 -0.66 3.95
CA PHE A 156 -12.82 -0.83 2.52
C PHE A 156 -12.28 0.50 2.01
N ASP A 157 -10.98 0.71 2.03
CA ASP A 157 -10.43 2.06 1.92
C ASP A 157 -10.73 2.71 0.57
N PHE A 158 -10.79 1.94 -0.51
CA PHE A 158 -11.09 2.53 -1.82
C PHE A 158 -12.59 2.76 -1.94
N GLY A 159 -13.41 1.79 -1.54
CA GLY A 159 -14.87 1.89 -1.58
C GLY A 159 -15.47 2.92 -0.60
N ASN A 160 -14.90 3.08 0.59
CA ASN A 160 -15.39 3.97 1.65
C ASN A 160 -14.76 5.37 1.56
N ASN A 161 -13.47 5.48 1.25
CA ASN A 161 -12.74 6.75 1.32
C ASN A 161 -12.28 7.26 -0.05
N GLY A 162 -12.03 6.36 -1.02
CA GLY A 162 -11.56 6.69 -2.37
C GLY A 162 -10.06 6.95 -2.43
N ALA A 163 -9.28 6.03 -3.02
CA ALA A 163 -7.83 6.18 -3.14
C ALA A 163 -7.43 7.43 -3.94
N GLY A 164 -8.17 7.75 -5.00
CA GLY A 164 -7.91 8.93 -5.82
C GLY A 164 -8.23 10.25 -5.10
N VAL A 165 -9.26 10.26 -4.24
CA VAL A 165 -9.57 11.41 -3.36
C VAL A 165 -8.43 11.66 -2.37
N ASN A 166 -7.86 10.57 -1.84
CA ASN A 166 -6.82 10.59 -0.82
C ASN A 166 -5.39 10.64 -1.39
N ALA A 167 -5.23 10.81 -2.71
CA ALA A 167 -3.93 10.84 -3.36
C ALA A 167 -3.13 12.10 -3.00
N ASN A 168 -1.87 11.90 -2.64
CA ASN A 168 -0.95 12.97 -2.24
C ASN A 168 -0.43 13.76 -3.44
N ASN A 169 -0.03 15.01 -3.19
CA ASN A 169 0.71 15.83 -4.15
C ASN A 169 2.21 15.53 -4.01
N LEU A 170 2.75 14.67 -4.87
CA LEU A 170 4.11 14.12 -4.73
C LEU A 170 5.18 15.16 -5.06
N GLY A 171 6.15 15.31 -4.16
CA GLY A 171 7.28 16.24 -4.26
C GLY A 171 8.53 15.64 -4.90
N LEU A 172 9.23 16.45 -5.71
CA LEU A 172 10.51 16.07 -6.32
C LEU A 172 11.60 15.93 -5.26
N GLY A 173 12.33 14.81 -5.30
CA GLY A 173 13.48 14.56 -4.42
C GLY A 173 13.10 14.05 -3.02
N CYS A 174 11.81 14.06 -2.68
CA CYS A 174 11.27 13.46 -1.45
C CYS A 174 10.54 12.16 -1.77
N ASP A 175 9.44 12.22 -2.53
CA ASP A 175 8.61 11.06 -2.83
C ASP A 175 9.10 10.28 -4.06
N CYS A 176 9.62 11.01 -5.05
CA CYS A 176 10.18 10.43 -6.28
C CYS A 176 11.53 11.08 -6.60
N LEU A 177 12.57 10.26 -6.83
CA LEU A 177 13.96 10.69 -7.01
C LEU A 177 14.44 10.46 -8.45
N GLY A 178 15.14 11.44 -9.02
CA GLY A 178 15.71 11.38 -10.36
C GLY A 178 15.01 12.36 -11.32
N HIS A 179 14.88 11.97 -12.58
CA HIS A 179 14.13 12.76 -13.57
C HIS A 179 12.66 12.33 -13.56
N ILE A 180 11.77 13.23 -13.12
CA ILE A 180 10.38 12.87 -12.85
C ILE A 180 9.42 13.57 -13.82
N LYS A 181 8.52 12.79 -14.42
CA LYS A 181 7.30 13.30 -15.05
C LYS A 181 6.13 13.11 -14.11
N TYR A 182 5.48 14.21 -13.73
CA TYR A 182 4.23 14.16 -12.98
C TYR A 182 3.01 14.19 -13.89
N PHE A 183 2.00 13.41 -13.51
CA PHE A 183 0.65 13.50 -14.04
C PHE A 183 -0.26 14.18 -13.02
N HIS A 184 -1.12 15.05 -13.54
CA HIS A 184 -2.17 15.74 -12.78
C HIS A 184 -3.52 15.27 -13.31
N PHE A 185 -4.49 15.17 -12.43
CA PHE A 185 -5.85 14.77 -12.79
C PHE A 185 -6.87 15.71 -12.16
N TRP A 186 -8.13 15.54 -12.55
CA TRP A 186 -9.24 16.34 -12.04
C TRP A 186 -10.23 15.43 -11.31
N HIS A 187 -10.71 15.95 -10.18
CA HIS A 187 -11.80 15.41 -9.37
C HIS A 187 -12.89 16.49 -9.25
N HIS A 188 -13.98 16.23 -8.53
CA HIS A 188 -15.02 17.21 -8.16
C HIS A 188 -15.31 17.22 -6.65
N THR A 189 -15.71 18.35 -6.05
CA THR A 189 -16.25 18.35 -4.68
C THR A 189 -17.66 17.72 -4.64
N ASN A 190 -18.24 17.55 -3.45
CA ASN A 190 -19.63 17.08 -3.31
C ASN A 190 -20.64 18.01 -4.02
N GLU A 191 -20.32 19.29 -4.16
CA GLU A 191 -21.10 20.30 -4.86
C GLU A 191 -20.84 20.30 -6.38
N GLY A 192 -19.98 19.40 -6.88
CA GLY A 192 -19.64 19.27 -8.31
C GLY A 192 -18.55 20.24 -8.79
N VAL A 193 -17.86 20.93 -7.89
CA VAL A 193 -16.81 21.89 -8.27
C VAL A 193 -15.54 21.15 -8.69
N PRO A 194 -14.97 21.40 -9.90
CA PRO A 194 -13.74 20.73 -10.32
C PRO A 194 -12.55 21.06 -9.43
N THR A 195 -11.88 20.02 -8.92
CA THR A 195 -10.68 20.10 -8.08
C THR A 195 -9.50 19.50 -8.83
N LYS A 196 -8.44 20.29 -9.03
CA LYS A 196 -7.20 19.80 -9.65
C LYS A 196 -6.36 19.04 -8.63
N MET A 197 -6.13 17.77 -8.90
CA MET A 197 -5.24 16.89 -8.16
C MET A 197 -3.84 16.94 -8.80
N SER A 198 -2.93 17.71 -8.19
CA SER A 198 -1.60 17.96 -8.76
C SER A 198 -0.58 16.91 -8.34
N ASN A 199 0.27 16.47 -9.28
CA ASN A 199 1.37 15.53 -9.04
C ASN A 199 0.97 14.22 -8.34
N VAL A 200 -0.25 13.74 -8.58
CA VAL A 200 -0.77 12.54 -7.92
C VAL A 200 -0.19 11.23 -8.44
N VAL A 201 0.45 11.27 -9.62
CA VAL A 201 1.23 10.14 -10.14
C VAL A 201 2.58 10.66 -10.61
N CYS A 202 3.65 10.01 -10.16
CA CYS A 202 4.98 10.25 -10.68
C CYS A 202 5.41 9.10 -11.62
N CYS A 203 6.13 9.45 -12.68
CA CYS A 203 6.67 8.53 -13.68
C CYS A 203 8.15 8.81 -13.84
N HIS A 204 8.99 7.80 -13.60
CA HIS A 204 10.43 7.95 -13.67
C HIS A 204 11.13 6.61 -13.90
N GLU A 205 12.41 6.67 -14.24
CA GLU A 205 13.25 5.49 -14.40
C GLU A 205 14.11 5.27 -13.16
N ILE A 206 14.29 4.01 -12.78
CA ILE A 206 15.28 3.58 -11.79
C ILE A 206 16.24 2.57 -12.42
N ASP A 207 17.45 2.52 -11.87
CA ASP A 207 18.38 1.42 -12.11
C ASP A 207 18.10 0.32 -11.08
N ASP A 208 17.98 -0.91 -11.56
CA ASP A 208 17.67 -2.10 -10.75
C ASP A 208 18.78 -3.16 -10.86
N GLY A 209 20.03 -2.71 -10.89
CA GLY A 209 21.19 -3.62 -10.89
C GLY A 209 21.40 -4.36 -12.22
N ILE A 210 21.63 -5.67 -12.15
CA ILE A 210 21.95 -6.53 -13.31
C ILE A 210 20.66 -7.15 -13.84
N LEU A 211 20.36 -6.95 -15.13
CA LEU A 211 19.26 -7.64 -15.80
C LEU A 211 19.65 -9.09 -16.11
N TRP A 212 20.79 -9.27 -16.77
CA TRP A 212 21.36 -10.58 -17.02
C TRP A 212 22.88 -10.49 -17.18
N LYS A 213 23.56 -11.59 -16.88
CA LYS A 213 25.01 -11.72 -17.02
C LYS A 213 25.37 -13.17 -17.34
N HIS A 214 26.34 -13.35 -18.23
CA HIS A 214 26.97 -14.65 -18.48
C HIS A 214 28.48 -14.49 -18.60
N THR A 215 29.23 -15.42 -18.01
CA THR A 215 30.68 -15.54 -18.18
C THR A 215 31.02 -16.92 -18.70
N ASN A 216 31.65 -16.99 -19.89
CA ASN A 216 32.17 -18.24 -20.42
C ASN A 216 33.56 -18.50 -19.83
N TYR A 217 33.65 -19.39 -18.83
CA TYR A 217 34.92 -19.70 -18.15
C TYR A 217 36.00 -20.29 -19.07
N ARG A 218 35.62 -20.86 -20.22
CA ARG A 218 36.59 -21.45 -21.17
C ARG A 218 37.32 -20.39 -21.97
N THR A 219 36.69 -19.24 -22.20
CA THR A 219 37.25 -18.13 -22.97
C THR A 219 37.49 -16.88 -22.13
N ASP A 220 37.13 -16.92 -20.84
CA ASP A 220 37.13 -15.79 -19.89
C ASP A 220 36.32 -14.56 -20.34
N ASN A 221 35.36 -14.76 -21.26
CA ASN A 221 34.55 -13.67 -21.80
C ASN A 221 33.28 -13.49 -20.97
N ALA A 222 32.99 -12.25 -20.58
CA ALA A 222 31.77 -11.89 -19.86
C ALA A 222 30.91 -10.91 -20.67
N VAL A 223 29.59 -11.11 -20.61
CA VAL A 223 28.59 -10.17 -21.12
C VAL A 223 27.63 -9.83 -19.99
N VAL A 224 27.28 -8.55 -19.85
CA VAL A 224 26.41 -8.04 -18.80
C VAL A 224 25.51 -6.92 -19.33
N THR A 225 24.25 -6.94 -18.91
CA THR A 225 23.28 -5.89 -19.17
C THR A 225 22.68 -5.43 -17.84
N ARG A 226 22.48 -4.12 -17.67
CA ARG A 226 21.84 -3.56 -16.47
C ARG A 226 20.32 -3.54 -16.63
N SER A 227 19.61 -3.66 -15.52
CA SER A 227 18.15 -3.54 -15.49
C SER A 227 17.76 -2.07 -15.35
N ARG A 228 16.99 -1.56 -16.32
CA ARG A 228 16.26 -0.30 -16.19
C ARG A 228 14.79 -0.61 -15.97
N VAL A 229 14.17 0.08 -15.03
CA VAL A 229 12.76 -0.07 -14.70
C VAL A 229 12.07 1.28 -14.81
N LEU A 230 10.92 1.32 -15.49
CA LEU A 230 10.01 2.46 -15.48
C LEU A 230 9.00 2.28 -14.35
N VAL A 231 8.92 3.26 -13.46
CA VAL A 231 8.04 3.26 -12.29
C VAL A 231 6.91 4.26 -12.51
N LEU A 232 5.67 3.82 -12.29
CA LEU A 232 4.50 4.67 -12.10
C LEU A 232 4.01 4.53 -10.67
N GLN A 233 4.13 5.60 -9.88
CA GLN A 233 3.84 5.57 -8.45
C GLN A 233 2.78 6.61 -8.06
N THR A 234 1.87 6.20 -7.19
CA THR A 234 0.95 7.09 -6.44
C THR A 234 1.10 6.81 -4.95
N VAL A 235 0.89 7.83 -4.13
CA VAL A 235 0.82 7.68 -2.66
C VAL A 235 -0.54 8.17 -2.19
N ILE A 236 -1.17 7.43 -1.30
CA ILE A 236 -2.43 7.84 -0.67
C ILE A 236 -2.27 7.91 0.84
N THR A 237 -2.95 8.86 1.47
CA THR A 237 -3.07 8.96 2.92
C THR A 237 -4.51 8.70 3.32
N VAL A 238 -4.76 7.62 4.05
CA VAL A 238 -6.10 7.30 4.59
C VAL A 238 -6.03 7.36 6.11
N SER A 239 -6.42 8.51 6.66
CA SER A 239 -6.30 8.80 8.10
C SER A 239 -4.85 8.62 8.59
N ASN A 240 -4.57 7.55 9.33
CA ASN A 240 -3.27 7.26 9.92
C ASN A 240 -2.31 6.50 8.99
N TYR A 241 -2.81 5.95 7.88
CA TYR A 241 -2.02 5.11 6.99
C TYR A 241 -1.54 5.86 5.76
N GLU A 242 -0.33 5.53 5.33
CA GLU A 242 0.19 5.87 4.01
C GLU A 242 0.46 4.59 3.22
N TYR A 243 0.00 4.57 1.96
CA TYR A 243 0.29 3.48 1.03
C TYR A 243 0.93 4.04 -0.23
N ILE A 244 2.08 3.46 -0.58
CA ILE A 244 2.75 3.69 -1.85
C ILE A 244 2.39 2.53 -2.78
N PHE A 245 1.76 2.85 -3.90
CA PHE A 245 1.40 1.90 -4.95
C PHE A 245 2.24 2.18 -6.19
N ALA A 246 2.98 1.18 -6.66
CA ALA A 246 3.88 1.33 -7.79
C ALA A 246 3.72 0.20 -8.82
N PHE A 247 3.39 0.57 -10.06
CA PHE A 247 3.57 -0.31 -11.21
C PHE A 247 4.98 -0.13 -11.76
N GLN A 248 5.67 -1.25 -11.98
CA GLN A 248 7.06 -1.28 -12.43
C GLN A 248 7.15 -2.10 -13.72
N PHE A 249 7.71 -1.50 -14.77
CA PHE A 249 7.90 -2.14 -16.08
C PHE A 249 9.39 -2.29 -16.34
N ASN A 250 9.87 -3.46 -16.74
CA ASN A 250 11.29 -3.67 -17.04
C ASN A 250 11.55 -4.01 -18.52
N GLN A 251 12.83 -4.04 -18.90
CA GLN A 251 13.27 -4.36 -20.28
C GLN A 251 13.14 -5.84 -20.66
N ALA A 252 12.78 -6.72 -19.72
CA ALA A 252 12.49 -8.13 -19.95
C ALA A 252 10.99 -8.42 -20.15
N ALA A 253 10.18 -7.37 -20.37
CA ALA A 253 8.73 -7.45 -20.52
C ALA A 253 7.97 -7.89 -19.24
N GLU A 254 8.58 -7.71 -18.07
CA GLU A 254 7.90 -7.94 -16.78
C GLU A 254 7.13 -6.70 -16.34
N ILE A 255 5.99 -6.95 -15.67
CA ILE A 255 5.28 -5.96 -14.86
C ILE A 255 5.24 -6.47 -13.42
N SER A 256 5.76 -5.68 -12.49
CA SER A 256 5.64 -5.93 -11.05
C SER A 256 4.71 -4.87 -10.46
N TYR A 257 3.88 -5.26 -9.49
CA TYR A 257 3.07 -4.33 -8.70
C TYR A 257 3.54 -4.37 -7.25
N GLU A 258 4.07 -3.26 -6.78
CA GLU A 258 4.60 -3.12 -5.43
C GLU A 258 3.65 -2.27 -4.58
N VAL A 259 3.39 -2.75 -3.36
CA VAL A 259 2.70 -1.98 -2.33
C VAL A 259 3.63 -1.84 -1.13
N ARG A 260 3.84 -0.60 -0.67
CA ARG A 260 4.53 -0.33 0.59
C ARG A 260 3.56 0.35 1.54
N ALA A 261 3.26 -0.31 2.66
CA ALA A 261 2.48 0.26 3.74
C ALA A 261 3.42 0.94 4.76
N THR A 262 3.12 2.19 5.09
CA THR A 262 3.84 2.99 6.08
C THR A 262 2.85 3.86 6.86
N GLY A 263 3.35 4.93 7.48
CA GLY A 263 2.54 5.84 8.29
C GLY A 263 2.53 5.50 9.76
N ILE A 264 1.40 5.76 10.40
CA ILE A 264 1.22 5.60 11.84
C ILE A 264 0.20 4.48 12.09
N LEU A 265 0.47 3.63 13.09
CA LEU A 265 -0.48 2.63 13.53
C LEU A 265 -1.76 3.32 14.05
N SER A 266 -2.94 2.82 13.65
CA SER A 266 -4.17 3.18 14.36
C SER A 266 -4.13 2.55 15.75
N THR A 267 -4.02 3.38 16.77
CA THR A 267 -3.87 2.93 18.16
C THR A 267 -5.19 2.94 18.93
N ALA A 268 -5.22 2.16 19.99
CA ALA A 268 -6.31 1.97 20.93
C ALA A 268 -5.80 2.18 22.37
N PHE A 269 -6.70 2.60 23.25
CA PHE A 269 -6.40 2.74 24.66
C PHE A 269 -6.12 1.38 25.30
N ILE A 270 -5.11 1.33 26.17
CA ILE A 270 -4.90 0.24 27.12
C ILE A 270 -4.44 0.82 28.47
N ASP A 271 -4.71 0.12 29.56
CA ASP A 271 -4.14 0.45 30.86
C ASP A 271 -2.64 0.16 30.88
N ARG A 272 -1.91 0.87 31.73
CA ARG A 272 -0.50 0.57 31.96
C ARG A 272 -0.38 -0.84 32.54
N ASP A 273 0.74 -1.48 32.23
CA ASP A 273 1.09 -2.81 32.74
C ASP A 273 0.06 -3.91 32.40
N THR A 274 -0.79 -3.66 31.40
CA THR A 274 -1.78 -4.60 30.86
C THR A 274 -1.36 -5.05 29.46
N SER A 275 -1.69 -6.29 29.10
CA SER A 275 -1.49 -6.83 27.75
C SER A 275 -2.70 -7.66 27.32
N VAL A 276 -2.82 -7.85 26.00
CA VAL A 276 -3.89 -8.62 25.37
C VAL A 276 -3.30 -9.47 24.23
N PRO A 277 -3.88 -10.64 23.88
CA PRO A 277 -3.32 -11.52 22.86
C PRO A 277 -3.62 -11.09 21.41
N PHE A 278 -4.34 -9.99 21.21
CA PHE A 278 -4.84 -9.51 19.90
C PHE A 278 -4.32 -8.10 19.54
N GLY A 279 -3.21 -7.69 20.15
CA GLY A 279 -2.54 -6.41 19.85
C GLY A 279 -1.20 -6.29 20.55
N THR A 280 -0.42 -5.29 20.15
CA THR A 280 0.89 -4.99 20.73
C THR A 280 0.86 -3.68 21.48
N VAL A 281 1.36 -3.64 22.71
CA VAL A 281 1.57 -2.37 23.44
C VAL A 281 2.81 -1.70 22.87
N VAL A 282 2.62 -0.55 22.19
CA VAL A 282 3.68 0.17 21.46
C VAL A 282 4.26 1.34 22.26
N ALA A 283 3.52 1.81 23.27
CA ALA A 283 3.96 2.82 24.23
C ALA A 283 3.11 2.72 25.52
N PRO A 284 3.50 3.38 26.63
CA PRO A 284 2.71 3.36 27.86
C PRO A 284 1.25 3.78 27.65
N GLY A 285 0.34 2.82 27.82
CA GLY A 285 -1.10 3.03 27.64
C GLY A 285 -1.59 3.11 26.19
N VAL A 286 -0.77 2.70 25.24
CA VAL A 286 -1.05 2.70 23.79
C VAL A 286 -0.89 1.30 23.24
N MET A 287 -1.97 0.75 22.69
CA MET A 287 -1.97 -0.56 22.06
C MET A 287 -2.30 -0.42 20.58
N ALA A 288 -1.56 -1.11 19.71
CA ALA A 288 -1.86 -1.25 18.30
C ALA A 288 -2.53 -2.62 18.08
N PRO A 289 -3.84 -2.67 17.77
CA PRO A 289 -4.50 -3.95 17.57
C PRO A 289 -4.01 -4.63 16.30
N TYR A 290 -3.94 -5.96 16.31
CA TYR A 290 -3.60 -6.72 15.12
C TYR A 290 -4.64 -6.47 14.02
N HIS A 291 -4.19 -6.39 12.78
CA HIS A 291 -5.02 -6.15 11.61
C HIS A 291 -4.32 -6.67 10.35
N GLN A 292 -5.07 -6.84 9.28
CA GLN A 292 -4.54 -7.22 7.96
C GLN A 292 -4.70 -6.06 6.99
N HIS A 293 -3.90 -6.05 5.93
CA HIS A 293 -4.10 -5.20 4.75
C HIS A 293 -4.25 -6.14 3.56
N LEU A 294 -5.47 -6.26 3.04
CA LEU A 294 -5.81 -7.19 1.98
C LEU A 294 -6.10 -6.40 0.71
N PHE A 295 -5.29 -6.60 -0.33
CA PHE A 295 -5.38 -5.85 -1.58
C PHE A 295 -6.03 -6.71 -2.67
N SER A 296 -6.89 -6.07 -3.46
CA SER A 296 -7.45 -6.65 -4.67
C SER A 296 -6.84 -5.92 -5.87
N LEU A 297 -6.08 -6.65 -6.68
CA LEU A 297 -5.54 -6.16 -7.96
C LEU A 297 -6.42 -6.70 -9.09
N ARG A 298 -7.09 -5.81 -9.82
CA ARG A 298 -7.86 -6.16 -11.01
C ARG A 298 -6.94 -6.19 -12.21
N ILE A 299 -6.76 -7.39 -12.76
CA ILE A 299 -6.01 -7.64 -13.99
C ILE A 299 -7.02 -7.97 -15.09
N ASP A 300 -7.04 -7.15 -16.14
CA ASP A 300 -7.86 -7.34 -17.34
C ASP A 300 -6.93 -7.76 -18.48
N PRO A 301 -6.73 -9.07 -18.70
CA PRO A 301 -5.75 -9.56 -19.66
C PRO A 301 -6.18 -9.27 -21.08
N ALA A 302 -5.19 -9.02 -21.92
CA ALA A 302 -5.35 -8.96 -23.36
C ALA A 302 -4.11 -9.54 -24.04
N ILE A 303 -3.67 -10.71 -23.59
CA ILE A 303 -2.46 -11.38 -24.07
C ILE A 303 -2.66 -11.73 -25.55
N ASP A 304 -2.00 -10.97 -26.44
CA ASP A 304 -2.12 -11.08 -27.89
C ASP A 304 -3.54 -10.95 -28.50
N GLY A 305 -4.52 -10.52 -27.70
CA GLY A 305 -5.92 -10.52 -28.08
C GLY A 305 -6.81 -10.58 -26.84
N TYR A 306 -8.13 -10.61 -27.03
CA TYR A 306 -9.09 -10.62 -25.90
C TYR A 306 -9.64 -12.01 -25.58
N GLU A 307 -9.36 -13.00 -26.41
CA GLU A 307 -9.74 -14.40 -26.20
C GLU A 307 -8.62 -15.07 -25.40
N ASN A 308 -8.64 -14.88 -24.08
CA ASN A 308 -7.64 -15.43 -23.17
C ASN A 308 -8.27 -16.49 -22.27
N SER A 309 -7.47 -17.48 -21.87
CA SER A 309 -7.80 -18.50 -20.87
C SER A 309 -6.82 -18.41 -19.72
N VAL A 310 -7.29 -18.67 -18.50
CA VAL A 310 -6.42 -18.83 -17.33
C VAL A 310 -6.05 -20.30 -17.20
N MET A 311 -4.77 -20.59 -16.98
CA MET A 311 -4.25 -21.93 -16.78
C MET A 311 -3.46 -21.97 -15.47
N VAL A 312 -3.71 -22.98 -14.65
CA VAL A 312 -2.93 -23.27 -13.44
C VAL A 312 -1.89 -24.34 -13.81
N GLU A 313 -0.62 -24.05 -13.55
CA GLU A 313 0.49 -25.00 -13.72
C GLU A 313 1.08 -25.34 -12.35
N GLU A 314 1.12 -26.63 -12.04
CA GLU A 314 1.71 -27.15 -10.80
C GLU A 314 2.91 -28.06 -11.10
N SER A 315 3.92 -28.04 -10.24
CA SER A 315 5.05 -28.98 -10.29
C SER A 315 4.79 -30.20 -9.42
N HIS A 316 4.77 -31.39 -10.02
CA HIS A 316 4.48 -32.67 -9.38
C HIS A 316 5.69 -33.61 -9.42
N PRO A 317 6.09 -34.26 -8.32
CA PRO A 317 7.15 -35.27 -8.37
C PRO A 317 6.71 -36.46 -9.24
N MET A 318 7.67 -37.05 -9.96
CA MET A 318 7.45 -38.33 -10.64
C MET A 318 7.37 -39.47 -9.61
N PRO A 319 6.61 -40.55 -9.87
CA PRO A 319 6.56 -41.69 -8.97
C PRO A 319 7.95 -42.34 -8.75
N ILE A 320 8.22 -42.76 -7.52
CA ILE A 320 9.50 -43.38 -7.09
C ILE A 320 9.75 -44.73 -7.79
N GLU A 321 8.69 -45.43 -8.21
CA GLU A 321 8.78 -46.71 -8.92
C GLU A 321 8.44 -46.57 -10.41
N ASP A 322 8.52 -45.35 -10.97
CA ASP A 322 8.30 -45.17 -12.41
C ASP A 322 9.47 -45.81 -13.19
N PRO A 323 9.24 -46.83 -14.03
CA PRO A 323 10.29 -47.45 -14.84
C PRO A 323 10.95 -46.47 -15.83
N LYS A 324 10.38 -45.28 -16.05
CA LYS A 324 10.97 -44.18 -16.82
C LYS A 324 11.85 -43.25 -15.99
N SER A 325 11.73 -43.27 -14.66
CA SER A 325 12.56 -42.52 -13.72
C SER A 325 13.74 -43.39 -13.27
N MET A 326 14.89 -43.25 -13.93
CA MET A 326 16.08 -44.04 -13.58
C MET A 326 16.73 -43.62 -12.24
N THR A 327 16.42 -42.42 -11.72
CA THR A 327 17.16 -41.81 -10.60
C THR A 327 16.27 -41.20 -9.50
N ASN A 328 14.95 -41.32 -9.57
CA ASN A 328 13.99 -40.89 -8.53
C ASN A 328 14.04 -39.41 -8.11
N VAL A 329 14.60 -38.55 -8.96
CA VAL A 329 14.67 -37.09 -8.76
C VAL A 329 13.79 -36.32 -9.74
N GLY A 330 13.04 -37.02 -10.59
CA GLY A 330 12.22 -36.41 -11.63
C GLY A 330 10.98 -35.71 -11.07
N TYR A 331 10.55 -34.64 -11.74
CA TYR A 331 9.26 -33.98 -11.56
C TYR A 331 8.74 -33.53 -12.93
N ILE A 332 7.44 -33.31 -13.02
CA ILE A 332 6.73 -32.88 -14.23
C ILE A 332 5.81 -31.71 -13.89
N THR A 333 5.39 -30.95 -14.90
CA THR A 333 4.31 -29.98 -14.75
C THR A 333 2.96 -30.59 -15.13
N LYS A 334 1.90 -30.18 -14.43
CA LYS A 334 0.51 -30.47 -14.80
C LYS A 334 -0.22 -29.14 -15.01
N ASN A 335 -0.97 -29.08 -16.11
CA ASN A 335 -1.60 -27.85 -16.58
C ASN A 335 -3.12 -28.06 -16.66
N GLU A 336 -3.87 -27.20 -15.99
CA GLU A 336 -5.33 -27.24 -15.96
C GLU A 336 -5.90 -25.86 -16.33
N PHE A 337 -6.82 -25.82 -17.30
CA PHE A 337 -7.52 -24.59 -17.67
C PHE A 337 -8.70 -24.33 -16.74
N VAL A 338 -8.89 -23.07 -16.37
CA VAL A 338 -10.02 -22.62 -15.57
C VAL A 338 -11.20 -22.38 -16.50
N GLU A 339 -12.13 -23.34 -16.54
CA GLU A 339 -13.27 -23.33 -17.47
C GLU A 339 -14.46 -22.49 -16.99
N ASN A 340 -14.60 -22.31 -15.67
CA ASN A 340 -15.71 -21.60 -15.04
C ASN A 340 -15.21 -20.63 -13.98
N GLU A 341 -15.98 -19.59 -13.68
CA GLU A 341 -15.67 -18.64 -12.63
C GLU A 341 -15.55 -19.36 -11.27
N THR A 342 -14.35 -19.34 -10.69
CA THR A 342 -14.05 -19.94 -9.39
C THR A 342 -12.86 -19.22 -8.75
N PRO A 343 -12.79 -19.11 -7.42
CA PRO A 343 -11.51 -18.83 -6.77
C PRO A 343 -10.53 -19.99 -7.00
N LEU A 344 -9.24 -19.66 -7.01
CA LEU A 344 -8.13 -20.62 -6.99
C LEU A 344 -7.54 -20.61 -5.57
N ASP A 345 -7.02 -21.76 -5.11
CA ASP A 345 -6.37 -21.93 -3.80
C ASP A 345 -7.28 -21.74 -2.55
N THR A 346 -8.53 -22.21 -2.58
CA THR A 346 -9.41 -22.28 -1.39
C THR A 346 -9.25 -23.56 -0.58
#